data_AF-A0A356FWC1-F1
#
_entry.id   AF-A0A356FWC1-F1
#
_cell.length_a   1.000
_cell.length_b   1.000
_cell.length_c   1.000
_cell.angle_alpha   90.00
_cell.angle_beta   90.00
_cell.angle_gamma   90.00
#
_symmetry.space_group_name_H-M   'P 1'
#
loop_
_entity.id
_entity.type
_entity.pdbx_description
1 polymer ?
#
loop_
_entity_poly.entity_id
_entity_poly.type
_entity_poly.pdbx_seq_one_letter_code
_entity_poly.pdbx_strand_id
1 'polypeptide(L)' 'MKTNRSKKRRKRLKTLAAFGILLAILTFCEGCTTVLNGDFCDLYQPIYPDYEKDTAETIRQIDANNILFLKCR' A
#
# COMPACT_ATOMS: atom_id res chain seq x y z
N MET A 1 12.67 -49.02 12.80
CA MET A 1 13.53 -48.32 11.83
C MET A 1 12.66 -47.68 10.73
N LYS A 2 12.33 -46.37 10.81
CA LYS A 2 11.47 -45.71 9.79
C LYS A 2 12.22 -45.65 8.46
N THR A 3 11.79 -46.48 7.51
CA THR A 3 12.41 -46.63 6.17
C THR A 3 12.59 -45.28 5.49
N ASN A 4 13.70 -45.11 4.76
CA ASN A 4 14.10 -43.87 4.08
C ASN A 4 12.97 -43.27 3.20
N ARG A 5 12.09 -44.15 2.69
CA ARG A 5 10.88 -43.84 1.93
C ARG A 5 9.84 -43.05 2.75
N SER A 6 9.63 -43.40 4.03
CA SER A 6 8.69 -42.70 4.92
C SER A 6 9.15 -41.28 5.26
N LYS A 7 10.47 -41.10 5.47
CA LYS A 7 11.09 -39.78 5.71
C LYS A 7 10.97 -38.89 4.47
N LYS A 8 11.23 -39.44 3.28
CA LYS A 8 11.07 -38.76 1.99
C LYS A 8 9.61 -38.34 1.74
N ARG A 9 8.64 -39.21 2.04
CA ARG A 9 7.21 -38.91 1.93
C ARG A 9 6.78 -37.80 2.88
N ARG A 10 7.24 -37.82 4.13
CA ARG A 10 6.97 -36.75 5.11
C ARG A 10 7.59 -35.41 4.70
N LYS A 11 8.80 -35.41 4.13
CA LYS A 11 9.44 -34.19 3.60
C LYS A 11 8.62 -33.59 2.46
N ARG A 12 8.19 -34.43 1.50
CA ARG A 12 7.30 -34.00 0.39
C ARG A 12 5.99 -33.42 0.88
N LEU A 13 5.35 -34.06 1.88
CA LEU A 13 4.09 -33.58 2.44
C LEU A 13 4.26 -32.21 3.12
N LYS A 14 5.36 -31.99 3.84
CA LYS A 14 5.69 -30.67 4.42
C LYS A 14 5.90 -29.61 3.35
N THR A 15 6.60 -29.95 2.27
CA THR A 15 6.82 -29.01 1.14
C THR A 15 5.51 -28.65 0.46
N LEU A 16 4.63 -29.64 0.21
CA LEU A 16 3.30 -29.41 -0.35
C LEU A 16 2.43 -28.53 0.56
N ALA A 17 2.44 -28.78 1.87
CA ALA A 17 1.70 -27.98 2.83
C ALA A 17 2.22 -26.53 2.87
N ALA A 18 3.54 -26.33 2.87
CA ALA A 18 4.13 -24.99 2.83
C ALA A 18 3.77 -24.24 1.54
N PHE A 19 3.79 -24.93 0.40
CA PHE A 19 3.39 -24.34 -0.88
C PHE A 19 1.90 -23.99 -0.92
N GLY A 20 1.04 -24.84 -0.36
CA GLY A 20 -0.39 -24.56 -0.23
C GLY A 20 -0.68 -23.36 0.67
N ILE A 21 0.05 -23.21 1.79
CA ILE A 21 -0.05 -22.03 2.66
C ILE A 21 0.36 -20.76 1.92
N LEU A 22 1.46 -20.80 1.16
CA LEU A 22 1.92 -19.66 0.36
C LEU A 22 0.88 -19.25 -0.68
N LEU A 23 0.31 -20.21 -1.41
CA LEU A 23 -0.75 -19.92 -2.38
C LEU A 23 -1.99 -19.32 -1.71
N ALA A 24 -2.41 -19.85 -0.56
CA ALA A 24 -3.52 -19.30 0.19
C ALA A 24 -3.24 -17.83 0.60
N ILE A 25 -2.05 -17.56 1.15
CA ILE A 25 -1.65 -16.19 1.50
C ILE A 25 -1.69 -15.28 0.26
N LEU A 26 -1.15 -15.72 -0.88
CA LEU A 26 -1.17 -14.92 -2.11
C LEU A 26 -2.61 -14.63 -2.57
N THR A 27 -3.51 -15.61 -2.53
CA THR A 27 -4.92 -15.41 -2.87
C THR A 27 -5.67 -14.49 -1.89
N PHE A 28 -5.31 -14.49 -0.61
CA PHE A 28 -5.89 -13.58 0.39
C PHE A 28 -5.22 -12.19 0.40
N CYS A 29 -3.99 -12.07 -0.11
CA CYS A 29 -3.29 -10.81 -0.32
C CYS A 29 -3.72 -10.10 -1.61
N GLU A 30 -4.51 -10.73 -2.49
CA GLU A 30 -5.30 -10.05 -3.51
C GLU A 30 -6.50 -9.29 -2.90
N GLY A 31 -6.28 -8.60 -1.79
CA GLY A 31 -7.12 -7.49 -1.40
C GLY A 31 -7.03 -6.47 -2.52
N CYS A 32 -8.05 -6.46 -3.38
CA CYS A 32 -8.21 -5.43 -4.38
C CYS A 32 -8.31 -4.11 -3.62
N THR A 33 -7.21 -3.34 -3.56
CA THR A 33 -7.35 -1.90 -3.42
C THR A 33 -8.25 -1.52 -4.56
N THR A 34 -9.52 -1.24 -4.25
CA THR A 34 -10.39 -0.60 -5.21
C THR A 34 -9.61 0.62 -5.66
N VAL A 35 -9.20 0.63 -6.93
CA VAL A 35 -8.74 1.86 -7.55
C VAL A 35 -9.82 2.87 -7.21
N LEU A 36 -9.50 3.83 -6.36
CA LEU A 36 -10.42 4.94 -6.11
C LEU A 36 -10.56 5.57 -7.49
N ASN A 37 -11.67 5.29 -8.17
CA ASN A 37 -12.02 5.95 -9.41
C ASN A 37 -12.35 7.39 -9.03
N GLY A 38 -11.31 8.20 -8.95
CA GLY A 38 -11.34 9.62 -8.64
C GLY A 38 -10.02 10.19 -9.13
N ASP A 39 -10.08 11.32 -9.80
CA ASP A 39 -8.87 12.05 -10.16
C ASP A 39 -8.17 12.45 -8.84
N PHE A 40 -6.84 12.51 -8.86
CA PHE A 40 -6.08 13.13 -7.78
C PHE A 40 -6.67 14.51 -7.42
N CYS A 41 -7.16 15.21 -8.44
CA CYS A 41 -7.84 16.49 -8.36
C CYS A 41 -9.16 16.48 -7.57
N ASP A 42 -9.84 15.33 -7.42
CA ASP A 42 -11.09 15.22 -6.65
C ASP A 42 -10.84 15.20 -5.14
N LEU A 43 -9.65 14.77 -4.72
CA LEU A 43 -9.29 14.61 -3.31
C LEU A 43 -8.41 15.75 -2.79
N TYR A 44 -7.63 16.38 -3.67
CA TYR A 44 -6.67 17.38 -3.26
C TYR A 44 -7.36 18.75 -3.07
N GLN A 45 -7.49 19.18 -1.82
CA GLN A 45 -7.98 20.51 -1.47
C GLN A 45 -6.80 21.46 -1.17
N PRO A 46 -6.91 22.76 -1.46
CA PRO A 46 -5.86 23.71 -1.15
C PRO A 46 -5.73 23.91 0.36
N ILE A 47 -4.49 24.07 0.82
CA ILE A 47 -4.17 24.42 2.21
C ILE A 47 -4.22 25.94 2.33
N TYR A 48 -5.01 26.46 3.26
CA TYR A 48 -5.12 27.90 3.49
C TYR A 48 -4.17 28.34 4.60
N PRO A 49 -3.31 29.36 4.37
CA PRO A 49 -2.42 29.87 5.41
C PRO A 49 -3.19 30.68 6.46
N ASP A 50 -2.78 30.58 7.72
CA ASP A 50 -3.16 31.49 8.80
C ASP A 50 -2.13 32.63 8.86
N TYR A 51 -2.41 33.74 8.17
CA TYR A 51 -1.50 34.88 8.09
C TYR A 51 -1.21 35.57 9.44
N GLU A 52 -1.95 35.27 10.51
CA GLU A 52 -1.67 35.83 11.84
C GLU A 52 -0.69 34.97 12.64
N LYS A 53 -0.67 33.65 12.42
CA LYS A 53 0.11 32.70 13.22
C LYS A 53 1.22 31.99 12.45
N ASP A 54 1.07 31.83 11.14
CA ASP A 54 2.02 31.13 10.32
C ASP A 54 3.27 31.98 10.06
N THR A 55 4.42 31.32 10.12
CA THR A 55 5.67 31.97 9.74
C THR A 55 5.72 32.18 8.23
N ALA A 56 6.55 33.12 7.79
CA ALA A 56 6.80 33.32 6.35
C ALA A 56 7.28 32.03 5.66
N GLU A 57 8.05 31.20 6.35
CA GLU A 57 8.51 29.92 5.80
C GLU A 57 7.36 28.92 5.66
N THR A 58 6.46 28.83 6.65
CA THR A 58 5.25 28.01 6.57
C THR A 58 4.39 28.40 5.37
N ILE A 59 4.18 29.70 5.16
CA ILE A 59 3.40 30.22 4.03
C ILE A 59 4.03 29.81 2.70
N ARG A 60 5.37 29.92 2.56
CA ARG A 60 6.06 29.48 1.32
C ARG A 60 5.92 27.99 1.05
N GLN A 61 5.91 27.16 2.09
CA GLN A 61 5.68 25.72 1.94
C GLN A 61 4.25 25.40 1.56
N ILE A 62 3.27 26.12 2.13
CA ILE A 62 1.86 26.03 1.76
C ILE A 62 1.68 26.38 0.27
N ASP A 63 2.26 27.50 -0.18
CA ASP A 63 2.19 27.92 -1.58
C ASP A 63 2.80 26.88 -2.53
N ALA A 64 3.96 26.32 -2.18
CA ALA A 64 4.62 25.28 -2.97
C ALA A 64 3.78 24.00 -3.07
N ASN A 65 3.10 23.59 -2.00
CA ASN A 65 2.24 22.42 -1.99
C ASN A 65 0.94 22.64 -2.80
N ASN A 66 0.38 23.85 -2.74
CA ASN A 66 -0.83 24.21 -3.47
C ASN A 66 -0.67 24.28 -5.00
N ILE A 67 0.56 24.20 -5.52
CA ILE A 67 0.81 24.07 -6.97
C ILE A 67 0.06 22.87 -7.56
N LEU A 68 -0.08 21.78 -6.80
CA LEU A 68 -0.80 20.59 -7.25
C LEU A 68 -2.30 20.86 -7.47
N PHE A 69 -2.93 21.63 -6.58
CA PHE A 69 -4.32 22.06 -6.75
C PHE A 69 -4.50 22.94 -8.00
N LEU A 70 -3.54 23.84 -8.28
CA LEU A 70 -3.60 24.70 -9.47
C LEU A 70 -3.44 23.94 -10.79
N LYS A 71 -2.74 22.80 -10.80
CA LYS A 71 -2.62 21.94 -11.99
C LYS A 71 -3.91 21.16 -12.28
N CYS A 72 -4.76 21.02 -11.29
CA CYS A 72 -6.02 20.30 -11.33
C CYS A 72 -7.22 21.16 -11.78
N ARG A 73 -6.98 22.44 -12.10
CA ARG A 73 -8.00 23.45 -12.42
C ARG A 73 -7.76 24.04 -13.81
#